data_AF-A0A7K0JGN4-F1
#
_entry.id   AF-A0A7K0JGN4-F1
#
_cell.length_a   1.000
_cell.length_b   1.000
_cell.length_c   1.000
_cell.angle_alpha   90.00
_cell.angle_beta   90.00
_cell.angle_gamma   90.00
#
_symmetry.space_group_name_H-M   'P 1'
#
loop_
_entity.id
_entity.type
_entity.pdbx_description
1 polymer ?
#
loop_
_entity_poly.entity_id
_entity_poly.type
_entity_poly.pdbx_seq_one_letter_code
_entity_poly.pdbx_strand_id
1 'polypeptide(L)'
;MDLNQAEVAVTTQHLIDIRQERDSLLRMSDFGDMGEFLCTCSELFPEEETPEYRYTKWEEIPDPLINREWLCPNFFDIREAMEQLEEPDKDFFFDWCDRYGHDISTEDPHLLVAHYLELFGNVTYIDDDSCPDSGDDSLLYYPGISGNYFDNCFPRFEVFDDNYD
;
A
#
# COMPACT_ATOMS: atom_id res chain seq x y z
N MET A 1 1.43 10.48 3.12
CA MET A 1 2.78 9.93 3.38
C MET A 1 3.23 9.08 2.20
N ASP A 2 4.46 9.23 1.72
CA ASP A 2 4.97 8.56 0.52
C ASP A 2 6.26 7.76 0.76
N LEU A 3 6.10 6.46 0.99
CA LEU A 3 7.23 5.53 1.15
C LEU A 3 8.18 5.47 -0.07
N ASN A 4 7.71 5.86 -1.26
CA ASN A 4 8.56 5.97 -2.44
C ASN A 4 9.53 7.16 -2.38
N GLN A 5 9.26 8.16 -1.54
CA GLN A 5 10.16 9.28 -1.25
C GLN A 5 10.92 9.06 0.07
N ALA A 6 10.86 7.86 0.65
CA ALA A 6 11.54 7.57 1.91
C ALA A 6 13.06 7.68 1.80
N GLU A 7 13.65 8.42 2.75
CA GLU A 7 15.09 8.61 2.87
C GLU A 7 15.53 8.27 4.30
N VAL A 8 16.68 7.62 4.44
CA VAL A 8 17.26 7.25 5.73
C VAL A 8 18.74 7.58 5.79
N ALA A 9 19.18 8.18 6.90
CA ALA A 9 20.58 8.44 7.17
C ALA A 9 21.18 7.31 8.01
N VAL A 10 22.04 6.50 7.39
CA VAL A 10 22.74 5.37 8.01
C VAL A 10 24.14 5.79 8.43
N THR A 11 24.52 5.38 9.63
CA THR A 11 25.90 5.43 10.14
C THR A 11 26.20 4.12 10.87
N THR A 12 27.41 3.94 11.40
CA THR A 12 27.76 2.77 12.21
C THR A 12 28.09 3.16 13.64
N GLN A 13 27.88 2.22 14.57
CA GLN A 13 28.24 2.42 15.98
C GLN A 13 29.72 2.75 16.13
N HIS A 14 30.60 2.16 15.31
CA HIS A 14 32.02 2.47 15.31
C HIS A 14 32.31 3.93 14.96
N LEU A 15 31.68 4.46 13.89
CA LEU A 15 31.82 5.86 13.49
C LEU A 15 31.35 6.83 14.58
N ILE A 16 30.26 6.48 15.26
CA ILE A 16 29.76 7.26 16.40
C ILE A 16 30.78 7.25 17.55
N ASP A 17 31.39 6.09 17.86
CA ASP A 17 32.37 5.95 18.94
C ASP A 17 33.62 6.79 18.70
N ILE A 18 34.13 6.79 17.47
CA ILE A 18 35.27 7.63 17.06
C ILE A 18 34.89 9.10 16.82
N ARG A 19 33.62 9.48 17.06
CA ARG A 19 33.03 10.81 16.82
C ARG A 19 33.25 11.34 15.40
N GLN A 20 33.22 10.45 14.43
CA GLN A 20 33.28 10.81 13.04
C GLN A 20 31.86 11.04 12.53
N GLU A 21 31.53 12.29 12.21
CA GLU A 21 30.26 12.68 11.61
C GLU A 21 30.25 12.25 10.14
N ARG A 22 29.98 10.96 9.91
CA ARG A 22 29.79 10.37 8.59
C ARG A 22 28.44 9.66 8.56
N ASP A 23 27.42 10.43 8.21
CA ASP A 23 26.10 9.93 7.84
C ASP A 23 26.03 9.73 6.32
N SER A 24 25.53 8.56 5.92
CA SER A 24 25.24 8.24 4.52
C SER A 24 23.73 8.26 4.35
N LEU A 25 23.24 9.27 3.62
CA LEU A 25 21.84 9.35 3.24
C LEU A 25 21.56 8.36 2.10
N LEU A 26 20.63 7.46 2.34
CA LEU A 26 20.20 6.41 1.43
C LEU A 26 18.72 6.59 1.11
N ARG A 27 18.38 6.52 -0.18
CA ARG A 27 16.99 6.59 -0.65
C ARG A 27 16.41 5.21 -0.77
N MET A 28 15.26 4.98 -0.17
CA MET A 28 14.60 3.67 -0.23
C MET A 28 14.15 3.29 -1.64
N SER A 29 13.90 4.26 -2.51
CA SER A 29 13.56 4.03 -3.92
C SER A 29 14.75 3.52 -4.76
N ASP A 30 15.98 3.66 -4.26
CA ASP A 30 17.17 3.11 -4.93
C ASP A 30 17.28 1.59 -4.74
N PHE A 31 16.57 1.05 -3.73
CA PHE A 31 16.66 -0.36 -3.35
C PHE A 31 15.35 -1.11 -3.60
N GLY A 32 15.45 -2.30 -4.18
CA GLY A 32 14.31 -3.20 -4.38
C GLY A 32 13.93 -3.95 -3.09
N ASP A 33 14.94 -4.38 -2.34
CA ASP A 33 14.77 -5.24 -1.17
C ASP A 33 15.79 -4.94 -0.05
N MET A 34 15.54 -5.52 1.11
CA MET A 34 16.39 -5.34 2.30
C MET A 34 17.81 -5.88 2.12
N GLY A 35 17.98 -6.94 1.33
CA GLY A 35 19.29 -7.52 1.03
C GLY A 35 20.15 -6.57 0.20
N GLU A 36 19.57 -5.92 -0.81
CA GLU A 36 20.26 -4.92 -1.62
C GLU A 36 20.68 -3.70 -0.77
N PHE A 37 19.77 -3.21 0.07
CA PHE A 37 20.05 -2.14 1.02
C PHE A 37 21.22 -2.48 1.96
N LEU A 38 21.20 -3.67 2.57
CA LEU A 38 22.27 -4.13 3.46
C LEU A 38 23.60 -4.33 2.73
N CYS A 39 23.56 -4.79 1.47
CA CYS A 39 24.74 -4.93 0.63
C CYS A 39 25.40 -3.57 0.41
N THR A 40 24.64 -2.55 0.00
CA THR A 40 25.17 -1.19 -0.16
C THR A 40 25.66 -0.60 1.15
N CYS A 41 24.96 -0.85 2.27
CA CYS A 41 25.44 -0.46 3.59
C CYS A 41 26.80 -1.11 3.92
N SER A 42 27.03 -2.36 3.54
CA SER A 42 28.33 -3.03 3.73
C SER A 42 29.44 -2.44 2.86
N GLU A 43 29.12 -2.02 1.63
CA GLU A 43 30.07 -1.34 0.72
C GLU A 43 30.45 0.06 1.20
N LEU A 44 29.56 0.74 1.94
CA LEU A 44 29.84 2.05 2.53
C LEU A 44 30.84 1.96 3.70
N PHE A 45 30.82 0.85 4.44
CA PHE A 45 31.65 0.62 5.63
C PHE A 45 32.48 -0.67 5.49
N PRO A 46 33.36 -0.79 4.48
CA PRO A 46 34.13 -2.00 4.22
C PRO A 46 35.23 -2.23 5.28
N GLU A 47 35.50 -1.24 6.13
CA GLU A 47 36.49 -1.31 7.20
C GLU A 47 35.98 -2.09 8.42
N GLU A 48 34.66 -2.29 8.56
CA GLU A 48 34.04 -2.99 9.68
C GLU A 48 33.65 -4.43 9.29
N GLU A 49 34.18 -5.42 10.01
CA GLU A 49 33.89 -6.85 9.75
C GLU A 49 32.44 -7.22 10.16
N THR A 50 31.89 -6.54 11.17
CA THR A 50 30.49 -6.64 11.62
C THR A 50 29.93 -5.24 11.90
N PRO A 51 29.52 -4.48 10.85
CA PRO A 51 29.03 -3.13 11.03
C PRO A 51 27.71 -3.13 11.80
N GLU A 52 27.69 -2.43 12.94
CA GLU A 52 26.45 -2.17 13.69
C GLU A 52 25.80 -0.90 13.13
N TYR A 53 24.86 -1.05 12.20
CA TYR A 53 24.17 0.07 11.59
C TYR A 53 23.30 0.83 12.60
N ARG A 54 23.35 2.16 12.53
CA ARG A 54 22.59 3.08 13.35
C ARG A 54 21.91 4.09 12.44
N TYR A 55 20.62 4.29 12.64
CA TYR A 55 19.80 5.19 11.85
C TYR A 55 19.65 6.51 12.61
N THR A 56 20.24 7.58 12.08
CA THR A 56 20.31 8.86 12.81
C THR A 56 19.14 9.78 12.51
N LYS A 57 18.62 9.70 11.28
CA LYS A 57 17.51 10.48 10.74
C LYS A 57 16.79 9.67 9.65
N TRP A 58 15.50 9.92 9.48
CA TRP A 58 14.68 9.37 8.41
C TRP A 58 13.54 10.33 8.08
N GLU A 59 13.09 10.31 6.82
CA GLU A 59 11.96 11.08 6.31
C GLU A 59 11.04 10.15 5.51
N GLU A 60 9.73 10.40 5.55
CA GLU A 60 8.70 9.54 4.93
C GLU A 60 8.77 8.06 5.36
N ILE A 61 9.29 7.77 6.55
CA ILE A 61 9.29 6.43 7.17
C ILE A 61 8.60 6.52 8.54
N PRO A 62 7.63 5.64 8.84
CA PRO A 62 6.90 5.70 10.10
C PRO A 62 7.75 5.10 11.21
N ASP A 63 7.72 5.69 12.41
CA ASP A 63 8.43 5.20 13.60
C ASP A 63 8.24 3.70 13.94
N PRO A 64 7.08 3.05 13.72
CA PRO A 64 6.98 1.60 13.91
C PRO A 64 7.87 0.78 12.97
N LEU A 65 8.26 1.32 11.82
CA LEU A 65 9.10 0.61 10.83
C LEU A 65 10.59 0.88 11.01
N ILE A 66 10.96 1.93 11.74
CA ILE A 66 12.36 2.31 11.89
C ILE A 66 12.63 2.83 13.30
N ASN A 67 13.76 2.39 13.83
CA ASN A 67 14.31 2.90 15.07
C ASN A 67 15.78 3.25 14.86
N ARG A 68 16.38 3.92 15.85
CA ARG A 68 17.81 4.26 15.83
C ARG A 68 18.72 3.03 15.72
N GLU A 69 18.24 1.85 16.07
CA GLU A 69 19.02 0.63 16.18
C GLU A 69 18.65 -0.42 15.13
N TRP A 70 17.47 -0.33 14.52
CA TRP A 70 16.97 -1.35 13.60
C TRP A 70 16.01 -0.75 12.59
N LEU A 71 15.97 -1.35 11.41
CA LEU A 71 15.00 -1.08 10.35
C LEU A 71 14.18 -2.34 10.14
N CYS A 72 12.87 -2.20 9.97
CA CYS A 72 11.97 -3.33 9.77
C CYS A 72 12.39 -4.09 8.50
N PRO A 73 12.59 -5.42 8.57
CA PRO A 73 12.95 -6.20 7.39
C PRO A 73 11.83 -6.21 6.33
N ASN A 74 10.57 -6.10 6.76
CA ASN A 74 9.39 -6.07 5.89
C ASN A 74 9.16 -4.67 5.28
N PHE A 75 10.04 -3.69 5.51
CA PHE A 75 9.85 -2.32 5.02
C PHE A 75 9.62 -2.26 3.50
N PHE A 76 10.36 -3.08 2.75
CA PHE A 76 10.25 -3.13 1.28
C PHE A 76 8.94 -3.77 0.83
N ASP A 77 8.51 -4.86 1.49
CA ASP A 77 7.21 -5.49 1.22
C ASP A 77 6.06 -4.53 1.55
N ILE A 78 6.19 -3.74 2.63
CA ILE A 78 5.22 -2.70 2.99
C ILE A 78 5.17 -1.61 1.91
N ARG A 79 6.33 -1.14 1.44
CA ARG A 79 6.41 -0.16 0.36
C ARG A 79 5.74 -0.67 -0.90
N GLU A 80 6.02 -1.92 -1.28
CA GLU A 80 5.40 -2.56 -2.45
C GLU A 80 3.90 -2.74 -2.27
N ALA A 81 3.44 -3.23 -1.12
CA ALA A 81 2.02 -3.36 -0.81
C ALA A 81 1.30 -2.01 -0.90
N MET A 82 1.91 -0.96 -0.35
CA MET A 82 1.38 0.40 -0.37
C MET A 82 1.38 1.05 -1.75
N GLU A 83 2.11 0.52 -2.74
CA GLU A 83 2.02 0.98 -4.14
C GLU A 83 0.64 0.69 -4.73
N GLN A 84 -0.09 -0.28 -4.19
CA GLN A 84 -1.47 -0.58 -4.58
C GLN A 84 -2.50 0.43 -4.04
N LEU A 85 -2.13 1.24 -3.04
CA LEU A 85 -2.99 2.24 -2.42
C LEU A 85 -2.80 3.62 -3.08
N GLU A 86 -3.89 4.35 -3.28
CA GLU A 86 -3.81 5.75 -3.70
C GLU A 86 -3.17 6.60 -2.60
N GLU A 87 -2.53 7.72 -2.97
CA GLU A 87 -1.91 8.67 -2.03
C GLU A 87 -2.79 9.03 -0.80
N PRO A 88 -4.10 9.35 -0.94
CA PRO A 88 -4.95 9.63 0.23
C PRO A 88 -5.22 8.38 1.09
N ASP A 89 -5.25 7.19 0.50
CA ASP A 89 -5.54 5.94 1.22
C ASP A 89 -4.38 5.46 2.08
N LYS A 90 -3.15 5.82 1.73
CA LYS A 90 -1.96 5.45 2.50
C LYS A 90 -2.03 5.91 3.95
N ASP A 91 -2.43 7.15 4.18
CA ASP A 91 -2.60 7.69 5.54
C ASP A 91 -3.78 7.02 6.26
N PHE A 92 -4.89 6.76 5.57
CA PHE A 92 -6.05 6.05 6.14
C PHE A 92 -5.75 4.59 6.48
N PHE A 93 -4.88 3.93 5.71
CA PHE A 93 -4.45 2.57 5.95
C PHE A 93 -3.67 2.45 7.26
N PHE A 94 -2.75 3.38 7.55
CA PHE A 94 -2.07 3.39 8.86
C PHE A 94 -3.02 3.68 10.02
N ASP A 95 -3.96 4.62 9.84
CA ASP A 95 -5.02 4.87 10.84
C ASP A 95 -5.94 3.66 11.03
N TRP A 96 -6.16 2.86 9.98
CA TRP A 96 -6.90 1.61 10.06
C TRP A 96 -6.09 0.58 10.84
N CYS A 97 -4.81 0.38 10.52
CA CYS A 97 -3.93 -0.52 11.27
C CYS A 97 -3.91 -0.17 12.77
N ASP A 98 -3.72 1.10 13.13
CA ASP A 98 -3.70 1.54 14.53
C ASP A 98 -5.05 1.31 15.24
N ARG A 99 -6.18 1.59 14.57
CA ARG A 99 -7.52 1.40 15.15
C ARG A 99 -7.90 -0.06 15.38
N TYR A 100 -7.49 -0.95 14.48
CA TYR A 100 -7.79 -2.38 14.57
C TYR A 100 -6.68 -3.16 15.29
N GLY A 101 -5.57 -2.49 15.63
CA GLY A 101 -4.43 -3.09 16.34
C GLY A 101 -3.60 -4.02 15.44
N HIS A 102 -3.58 -3.77 14.13
CA HIS A 102 -2.73 -4.49 13.19
C HIS A 102 -1.30 -3.98 13.27
N ASP A 103 -0.36 -4.88 13.45
CA ASP A 103 1.06 -4.56 13.51
C ASP A 103 1.70 -4.86 12.16
N ILE A 104 1.74 -3.83 11.33
CA ILE A 104 2.33 -3.85 9.98
C ILE A 104 3.80 -4.31 9.95
N SER A 105 4.52 -4.19 11.07
CA SER A 105 5.91 -4.63 11.14
C SER A 105 6.05 -6.16 11.27
N THR A 106 4.99 -6.84 11.73
CA THR A 106 5.00 -8.29 12.01
C THR A 106 4.04 -9.09 11.14
N GLU A 107 2.91 -8.50 10.74
CA GLU A 107 1.92 -9.10 9.86
C GLU A 107 2.33 -8.97 8.39
N ASP A 108 1.66 -9.75 7.52
CA ASP A 108 1.90 -9.70 6.09
C ASP A 108 1.29 -8.41 5.49
N PRO A 109 2.11 -7.50 4.95
CA PRO A 109 1.62 -6.20 4.49
C PRO A 109 0.71 -6.32 3.26
N HIS A 110 0.94 -7.29 2.38
CA HIS A 110 0.09 -7.51 1.22
C HIS A 110 -1.30 -7.98 1.63
N LEU A 111 -1.39 -8.86 2.63
CA LEU A 111 -2.66 -9.32 3.18
C LEU A 111 -3.43 -8.16 3.86
N LEU A 112 -2.73 -7.33 4.63
CA LEU A 112 -3.34 -6.16 5.27
C LEU A 112 -3.88 -5.17 4.23
N VAL A 113 -3.09 -4.86 3.20
CA VAL A 113 -3.52 -3.97 2.11
C VAL A 113 -4.68 -4.58 1.34
N ALA A 114 -4.64 -5.88 1.03
CA ALA A 114 -5.75 -6.57 0.38
C ALA A 114 -7.03 -6.47 1.23
N HIS A 115 -6.94 -6.72 2.53
CA HIS A 115 -8.08 -6.62 3.44
C HIS A 115 -8.61 -5.18 3.55
N TYR A 116 -7.73 -4.18 3.58
CA TYR A 116 -8.12 -2.77 3.51
C TYR A 116 -8.86 -2.47 2.20
N LEU A 117 -8.35 -2.92 1.06
CA LEU A 117 -9.00 -2.74 -0.24
C LEU A 117 -10.32 -3.51 -0.35
N GLU A 118 -10.47 -4.67 0.28
CA GLU A 118 -11.77 -5.36 0.33
C GLU A 118 -12.82 -4.57 1.14
N LEU A 119 -12.39 -3.90 2.21
CA LEU A 119 -13.28 -3.09 3.06
C LEU A 119 -13.59 -1.71 2.46
N PHE A 120 -12.61 -1.07 1.83
CA PHE A 120 -12.67 0.34 1.39
C PHE A 120 -12.46 0.54 -0.12
N GLY A 121 -11.77 -0.38 -0.80
CA GLY A 121 -11.45 -0.34 -2.23
C GLY A 121 -12.64 -0.57 -3.18
N ASN A 122 -13.86 -0.73 -2.65
CA ASN A 122 -15.08 -0.68 -3.46
C ASN A 122 -15.60 0.74 -3.71
N VAL A 123 -14.85 1.79 -3.36
CA VAL A 123 -14.99 3.09 -4.02
C VAL A 123 -14.24 3.02 -5.36
N THR A 124 -14.76 2.21 -6.28
CA THR A 124 -14.67 2.60 -7.67
C THR A 124 -15.32 3.98 -7.73
N TYR A 125 -14.53 5.03 -7.89
CA TYR A 125 -14.96 6.12 -8.74
C TYR A 125 -15.47 5.43 -10.00
N ILE A 126 -16.79 5.35 -10.14
CA ILE A 126 -17.41 5.06 -11.42
C ILE A 126 -16.91 6.20 -12.28
N ASP A 127 -15.85 5.91 -13.04
CA ASP A 127 -15.39 6.75 -14.12
C ASP A 127 -16.54 6.81 -15.12
N ASP A 128 -17.38 7.83 -14.95
CA ASP A 128 -18.35 8.27 -15.93
C ASP A 128 -17.59 8.93 -17.09
N ASP A 129 -16.76 8.19 -17.85
CA ASP A 129 -16.39 8.55 -19.22
C ASP A 129 -15.68 7.41 -19.97
N SER A 130 -16.46 6.50 -20.56
CA SER A 130 -16.16 5.91 -21.88
C SER A 130 -17.31 5.01 -22.32
N CYS A 131 -18.39 5.62 -22.79
CA CYS A 131 -19.25 4.98 -23.77
C CYS A 131 -18.62 5.20 -25.15
N PRO A 132 -17.92 4.22 -25.76
CA PRO A 132 -17.70 4.27 -27.19
C PRO A 132 -19.05 4.03 -27.86
N ASP A 133 -19.72 5.13 -28.19
CA ASP A 133 -20.64 5.19 -29.33
C ASP A 133 -19.87 4.69 -30.56
N SER A 134 -20.09 3.44 -30.91
CA SER A 134 -19.74 2.91 -32.21
C SER A 134 -20.87 2.02 -32.67
N GLY A 135 -21.79 2.62 -33.41
CA GLY A 135 -22.85 1.91 -34.08
C GLY A 135 -22.30 0.89 -35.07
N ASP A 136 -22.93 -0.27 -35.08
CA ASP A 136 -23.11 -1.03 -36.30
C ASP A 136 -24.51 -1.65 -36.32
N ASP A 137 -25.13 -1.50 -37.48
CA ASP A 137 -26.55 -1.59 -37.76
C ASP A 137 -26.85 -2.98 -38.35
N SER A 138 -27.73 -3.77 -37.74
CA SER A 138 -28.51 -4.77 -38.49
C SER A 138 -29.71 -5.35 -37.74
N LEU A 139 -30.86 -4.71 -38.01
CA LEU A 139 -32.11 -5.34 -38.41
C LEU A 139 -32.71 -6.46 -37.54
N LEU A 140 -33.65 -6.09 -36.66
CA LEU A 140 -34.92 -6.79 -36.56
C LEU A 140 -36.08 -5.79 -36.45
N TYR A 141 -36.83 -5.69 -37.55
CA TYR A 141 -38.14 -5.03 -37.67
C TYR A 141 -39.08 -5.46 -36.54
N TYR A 142 -39.77 -4.51 -35.89
CA TYR A 142 -41.22 -4.61 -35.64
C TYR A 142 -41.83 -3.20 -35.43
N PRO A 143 -42.89 -2.83 -36.18
CA PRO A 143 -43.50 -1.51 -36.07
C PRO A 143 -44.61 -1.47 -35.02
N GLY A 144 -44.63 -0.36 -34.26
CA GLY A 144 -45.83 0.24 -33.69
C GLY A 144 -46.36 -0.39 -32.40
N ILE A 145 -46.38 0.39 -31.31
CA ILE A 145 -47.61 1.00 -30.78
C ILE A 145 -47.21 1.98 -29.67
N SER A 146 -47.79 3.17 -29.81
CA SER A 146 -47.77 4.31 -28.90
C SER A 146 -48.36 3.99 -27.53
N GLY A 147 -47.80 4.59 -26.47
CA GLY A 147 -48.60 5.04 -25.32
C GLY A 147 -48.17 4.51 -23.95
N ASN A 148 -47.57 5.40 -23.17
CA ASN A 148 -47.42 5.39 -21.71
C ASN A 148 -48.56 4.67 -20.97
N TYR A 149 -48.27 3.95 -19.87
CA TYR A 149 -48.90 4.06 -18.53
C TYR A 149 -48.32 2.98 -17.58
N PHE A 150 -47.50 3.44 -16.61
CA PHE A 150 -47.28 2.96 -15.23
C PHE A 150 -46.80 1.53 -14.88
N ASP A 151 -45.83 1.55 -13.94
CA ASP A 151 -45.56 0.64 -12.82
C ASP A 151 -45.20 -0.84 -13.07
N ASN A 152 -43.94 -1.20 -12.78
CA ASN A 152 -43.71 -2.27 -11.81
C ASN A 152 -42.29 -2.26 -11.23
N CYS A 153 -42.25 -2.03 -9.92
CA CYS A 153 -41.22 -2.40 -8.96
C CYS A 153 -40.53 -3.76 -9.23
N PHE A 154 -39.19 -3.73 -9.15
CA PHE A 154 -38.25 -4.73 -8.59
C PHE A 154 -38.48 -6.24 -8.87
N PRO A 155 -37.51 -6.97 -9.48
CA PRO A 155 -37.48 -8.41 -9.40
C PRO A 155 -36.96 -8.90 -8.03
N ARG A 156 -37.60 -9.96 -7.54
CA ARG A 156 -37.52 -10.60 -6.23
C ARG A 156 -36.12 -11.15 -5.91
N PHE A 157 -35.65 -10.91 -4.68
CA PHE A 157 -34.70 -11.80 -4.00
C PHE A 157 -35.45 -13.06 -3.53
N GLU A 158 -34.91 -14.23 -3.82
CA GLU A 158 -35.30 -15.49 -3.17
C GLU A 158 -34.64 -15.51 -1.78
N VAL A 159 -35.47 -15.45 -0.74
CA VAL A 159 -35.06 -15.67 0.64
C VAL A 159 -35.42 -17.13 0.98
N PHE A 160 -34.41 -17.93 1.30
CA PHE A 160 -34.59 -19.27 1.85
C PHE A 160 -35.33 -19.14 3.19
N ASP A 161 -36.50 -19.76 3.29
CA ASP A 161 -37.27 -19.87 4.53
C ASP A 161 -36.99 -21.25 5.12
N ASP A 162 -35.94 -21.34 5.94
CA ASP A 162 -35.72 -22.43 6.87
C ASP A 162 -36.65 -22.22 8.07
N ASN A 163 -37.77 -22.93 8.12
CA ASN A 163 -38.44 -23.19 9.39
C ASN A 163 -39.08 -24.58 9.42
N TYR A 164 -38.35 -25.49 10.06
CA TYR A 164 -38.84 -26.73 10.66
C TYR A 164 -39.47 -26.40 12.02
N ASP A 165 -40.78 -26.58 12.17
CA ASP A 165 -41.46 -27.41 13.22
C ASP A 165 -42.98 -27.49 12.94
#